data_AF-A0A8J8PBW9-F1
#
_entry.id   AF-A0A8J8PBW9-F1
#
_cell.length_a   1.000
_cell.length_b   1.000
_cell.length_c   1.000
_cell.angle_alpha   90.00
_cell.angle_beta   90.00
_cell.angle_gamma   90.00
#
_symmetry.space_group_name_H-M   'P 1'
#
loop_
_entity.id
_entity.type
_entity.pdbx_description
1 polymer ?
#
loop_
_entity_poly.entity_id
_entity_poly.type
_entity_poly.pdbx_seq_one_letter_code
_entity_poly.pdbx_strand_id
1 'polypeptide(L)'
;MVARVLVPMDDSAMAAAALEFALETFPAAEVTVLHVAGAPTSFMGGAMSLAMSDDIDSAVAERAEPVFDRAQEIADDHGVEIVTDVALGSPAKTIIDHAEGFDLIVIGSHSSSLASRLLLGNVAETVTQNAPIPVTVVR
;
A
#
# COMPACT_ATOMS: atom_id res chain seq x y z
N MET A 1 -8.87 20.65 3.89
CA MET A 1 -9.54 19.39 4.26
C MET A 1 -8.87 18.28 3.47
N VAL A 2 -8.70 17.10 4.04
CA VAL A 2 -8.16 15.93 3.33
C VAL A 2 -9.31 15.32 2.53
N ALA A 3 -9.20 15.29 1.21
CA ALA A 3 -10.23 14.77 0.30
C ALA A 3 -9.81 13.47 -0.38
N ARG A 4 -8.51 13.27 -0.64
CA ARG A 4 -7.97 12.05 -1.25
C ARG A 4 -6.84 11.48 -0.40
N VAL A 5 -7.02 10.24 0.06
CA VAL A 5 -6.05 9.53 0.92
C VAL A 5 -5.47 8.35 0.17
N LEU A 6 -4.15 8.29 0.11
CA LEU A 6 -3.41 7.15 -0.43
C LEU A 6 -3.01 6.22 0.73
N VAL A 7 -3.39 4.95 0.63
CA VAL A 7 -3.04 3.91 1.60
C VAL A 7 -2.22 2.82 0.90
N PRO A 8 -0.88 2.87 0.98
CA PRO A 8 -0.05 1.79 0.49
C PRO A 8 -0.24 0.53 1.33
N MET A 9 -0.52 -0.60 0.68
CA MET A 9 -0.86 -1.84 1.38
C MET A 9 -0.11 -3.06 0.81
N ASP A 10 0.39 -3.88 1.72
CA ASP A 10 0.87 -5.25 1.50
C ASP A 10 0.01 -6.23 2.33
N ASP A 11 0.43 -7.48 2.47
CA ASP A 11 -0.29 -8.50 3.24
C ASP A 11 -0.11 -8.38 4.77
N SER A 12 0.52 -7.30 5.25
CA SER A 12 0.86 -7.15 6.66
C SER A 12 -0.28 -6.59 7.52
N ALA A 13 -0.26 -6.96 8.80
CA ALA A 13 -1.23 -6.46 9.78
C ALA A 13 -1.16 -4.94 10.00
N MET A 14 0.02 -4.32 9.87
CA MET A 14 0.14 -2.86 10.00
C MET A 14 -0.38 -2.12 8.78
N ALA A 15 -0.31 -2.73 7.59
CA ALA A 15 -0.94 -2.16 6.41
C ALA A 15 -2.47 -2.19 6.54
N ALA A 16 -3.03 -3.28 7.06
CA ALA A 16 -4.45 -3.35 7.42
C ALA A 16 -4.84 -2.28 8.46
N ALA A 17 -4.07 -2.15 9.55
CA ALA A 17 -4.31 -1.12 10.56
C ALA A 17 -4.23 0.31 10.01
N ALA A 18 -3.38 0.53 8.99
CA ALA A 18 -3.29 1.82 8.31
C ALA A 18 -4.57 2.14 7.51
N LEU A 19 -5.17 1.15 6.85
CA LEU A 19 -6.45 1.30 6.18
C LEU A 19 -7.59 1.57 7.17
N GLU A 20 -7.69 0.77 8.23
CA GLU A 20 -8.68 0.97 9.30
C GLU A 20 -8.61 2.41 9.85
N PHE A 21 -7.40 2.86 10.20
CA PHE A 21 -7.19 4.23 10.68
C PHE A 21 -7.63 5.29 9.67
N ALA A 22 -7.35 5.08 8.37
CA ALA A 22 -7.72 6.02 7.32
C ALA A 22 -9.25 6.14 7.19
N LEU A 23 -9.96 5.01 7.20
CA LEU A 23 -11.41 4.95 7.09
C LEU A 23 -12.10 5.59 8.31
N GLU A 24 -11.61 5.32 9.52
CA GLU A 24 -12.16 5.88 10.76
C GLU A 24 -11.90 7.40 10.87
N THR A 25 -10.71 7.85 10.49
CA THR A 25 -10.26 9.24 10.69
C THR A 25 -10.74 10.17 9.59
N PHE A 26 -10.87 9.67 8.37
CA PHE A 26 -11.23 10.45 7.18
C PHE A 26 -12.46 9.89 6.45
N PRO A 27 -13.62 9.78 7.12
CA PRO A 27 -14.81 9.11 6.56
C PRO A 27 -15.44 9.82 5.36
N ALA A 28 -15.01 11.05 5.04
CA ALA A 28 -15.47 11.81 3.89
C ALA A 28 -14.44 11.86 2.75
N ALA A 29 -13.26 11.24 2.92
CA ALA A 29 -12.22 11.21 1.90
C ALA A 29 -12.40 10.00 0.98
N GLU A 30 -12.05 10.17 -0.29
CA GLU A 30 -11.84 9.05 -1.20
C GLU A 30 -10.54 8.35 -0.82
N VAL A 31 -10.63 7.08 -0.44
CA VAL A 31 -9.48 6.27 -0.05
C VAL A 31 -9.06 5.39 -1.22
N THR A 32 -7.80 5.51 -1.63
CA THR A 32 -7.18 4.63 -2.62
C THR A 32 -6.17 3.71 -1.93
N VAL A 33 -6.40 2.40 -2.03
CA VAL A 33 -5.47 1.38 -1.60
C VAL A 33 -4.52 1.04 -2.74
N LEU A 34 -3.23 1.34 -2.56
CA LEU A 34 -2.19 1.07 -3.55
C LEU A 34 -1.38 -0.15 -3.15
N HIS A 35 -1.43 -1.21 -3.95
CA HIS A 35 -0.49 -2.32 -3.83
C HIS A 35 0.67 -2.14 -4.80
N VAL A 36 1.91 -2.12 -4.29
CA VAL A 36 3.10 -2.11 -5.15
C VAL A 36 3.67 -3.52 -5.24
N ALA A 37 3.43 -4.17 -6.38
CA ALA A 37 4.07 -5.41 -6.73
C ALA A 37 5.58 -5.15 -6.93
N GLY A 38 6.37 -5.58 -5.95
CA GLY A 38 7.81 -5.36 -5.89
C GLY A 38 8.52 -5.86 -7.17
N ALA A 39 9.36 -5.01 -7.75
CA ALA A 39 10.34 -5.40 -8.75
C ALA A 39 11.25 -6.54 -8.22
N PRO A 40 11.78 -7.42 -9.10
CA PRO A 40 12.45 -8.67 -8.72
C PRO A 40 13.67 -8.45 -7.86
N THR A 41 13.49 -8.63 -6.56
CA THR A 41 14.64 -8.68 -5.64
C THR A 41 14.64 -9.96 -4.82
N SER A 42 13.51 -10.66 -4.71
CA SER A 42 13.44 -11.95 -4.00
C SER A 42 13.38 -13.10 -4.99
N PHE A 43 14.56 -13.58 -5.38
CA PHE A 43 14.82 -14.70 -6.29
C PHE A 43 14.32 -14.50 -7.72
N MET A 44 15.22 -14.85 -8.65
CA MET A 44 15.04 -14.89 -10.09
C MET A 44 13.65 -15.42 -10.52
N GLY A 45 12.99 -16.29 -9.76
CA GLY A 45 11.68 -16.87 -10.06
C GLY A 45 10.46 -15.93 -10.06
N GLY A 46 10.41 -14.90 -9.21
CA GLY A 46 9.22 -14.03 -9.09
C GLY A 46 8.98 -13.17 -10.33
N ALA A 47 9.97 -12.38 -10.73
CA ALA A 47 9.86 -11.64 -11.99
C ALA A 47 10.26 -12.44 -13.22
N MET A 48 10.96 -13.57 -13.12
CA MET A 48 11.02 -14.48 -14.27
C MET A 48 9.63 -15.04 -14.55
N SER A 49 8.85 -15.42 -13.53
CA SER A 49 7.45 -15.80 -13.72
C SER A 49 6.64 -14.67 -14.35
N LEU A 50 6.76 -13.44 -13.85
CA LEU A 50 6.07 -12.29 -14.43
C LEU A 50 6.51 -12.01 -15.88
N ALA A 51 7.80 -12.09 -16.17
CA ALA A 51 8.37 -11.84 -17.50
C ALA A 51 8.14 -13.00 -18.50
N MET A 52 7.84 -14.20 -18.01
CA MET A 52 7.46 -15.37 -18.80
C MET A 52 5.94 -15.45 -19.00
N SER A 53 5.15 -14.60 -18.34
CA SER A 53 3.71 -14.49 -18.58
C SER A 53 3.46 -13.84 -19.94
N ASP A 54 2.59 -14.45 -20.75
CA ASP A 54 2.12 -13.86 -22.01
C ASP A 54 1.30 -12.57 -21.77
N ASP A 55 0.75 -12.42 -20.56
CA ASP A 55 0.03 -11.24 -20.09
C ASP A 55 0.55 -10.83 -18.70
N ILE A 56 1.43 -9.83 -18.69
CA ILE A 56 2.06 -9.31 -17.48
C ILE A 56 1.02 -8.64 -16.59
N ASP A 57 0.07 -7.91 -17.18
CA ASP A 57 -0.92 -7.13 -16.44
C ASP A 57 -1.87 -8.06 -15.67
N SER A 58 -2.33 -9.15 -16.31
CA SER A 58 -3.13 -10.18 -15.62
C SER A 58 -2.37 -10.84 -14.48
N ALA A 59 -1.09 -11.17 -14.67
CA ALA A 59 -0.26 -11.82 -13.65
C ALA A 59 0.08 -10.91 -12.46
N VAL A 60 0.01 -9.59 -12.65
CA VAL A 60 0.13 -8.58 -11.60
C VAL A 60 -1.18 -8.43 -10.84
N ALA A 61 -2.31 -8.39 -11.54
CA ALA A 61 -3.64 -8.33 -10.94
C ALA A 61 -3.89 -9.55 -10.02
N GLU A 62 -3.58 -10.76 -10.47
CA GLU A 62 -3.71 -11.99 -9.65
C GLU A 62 -2.86 -11.96 -8.38
N ARG A 63 -1.66 -11.34 -8.44
CA ARG A 63 -0.79 -11.23 -7.26
C ARG A 63 -1.27 -10.18 -6.26
N ALA A 64 -2.00 -9.17 -6.73
CA ALA A 64 -2.58 -8.14 -5.90
C ALA A 64 -3.93 -8.54 -5.29
N GLU A 65 -4.60 -9.53 -5.89
CA GLU A 65 -5.93 -10.02 -5.49
C GLU A 65 -6.04 -10.29 -3.97
N PRO A 66 -5.12 -11.01 -3.30
CA PRO A 66 -5.25 -11.25 -1.86
C PRO A 66 -5.16 -9.97 -1.00
N VAL A 67 -4.40 -8.97 -1.47
CA VAL A 67 -4.28 -7.68 -0.77
C VAL A 67 -5.55 -6.86 -0.96
N PHE A 68 -6.12 -6.88 -2.16
CA PHE A 68 -7.35 -6.17 -2.46
C PHE A 68 -8.58 -6.82 -1.82
N ASP A 69 -8.67 -8.15 -1.79
CA ASP A 69 -9.73 -8.85 -1.07
C ASP A 69 -9.74 -8.45 0.40
N ARG A 70 -8.57 -8.45 1.05
CA ARG A 70 -8.43 -8.00 2.44
C ARG A 70 -8.80 -6.52 2.61
N ALA A 71 -8.42 -5.67 1.66
CA ALA A 71 -8.77 -4.25 1.71
C ALA A 71 -10.28 -4.03 1.60
N GLN A 72 -10.95 -4.80 0.73
CA GLN A 72 -12.40 -4.75 0.57
C GLN A 72 -13.12 -5.29 1.81
N GLU A 73 -12.65 -6.38 2.42
CA GLU A 73 -13.20 -6.88 3.69
C GLU A 73 -13.17 -5.80 4.79
N ILE A 74 -12.03 -5.10 4.93
CA ILE A 74 -11.89 -4.00 5.89
C ILE A 74 -12.84 -2.84 5.55
N ALA A 75 -12.97 -2.50 4.26
CA ALA A 75 -13.84 -1.42 3.81
C ALA A 75 -15.33 -1.73 4.04
N ASP A 76 -15.74 -2.97 3.76
CA ASP A 76 -17.10 -3.49 4.00
C ASP A 76 -17.47 -3.47 5.48
N ASP A 77 -16.54 -3.86 6.37
CA ASP A 77 -16.73 -3.79 7.83
C ASP A 77 -16.97 -2.35 8.32
N HIS A 78 -16.48 -1.35 7.58
CA HIS A 78 -16.69 0.07 7.86
C HIS A 78 -17.85 0.68 7.05
N GLY A 79 -18.43 -0.05 6.09
CA GLY A 79 -19.49 0.44 5.21
C GLY A 79 -19.03 1.56 4.27
N VAL A 80 -17.77 1.53 3.83
CA VAL A 80 -17.15 2.56 2.97
C VAL A 80 -16.67 1.92 1.66
N GLU A 81 -16.81 2.63 0.54
CA GLU A 81 -16.21 2.20 -0.73
C GLU A 81 -14.75 2.68 -0.82
N ILE A 82 -13.87 1.81 -1.34
CA ILE A 82 -12.47 2.14 -1.60
C ILE A 82 -12.13 1.95 -3.07
N VAL A 83 -11.17 2.75 -3.55
CA VAL A 83 -10.51 2.51 -4.84
C VAL A 83 -9.30 1.62 -4.61
N THR A 84 -9.07 0.66 -5.49
CA THR A 84 -7.85 -0.17 -5.47
C THR A 84 -7.01 0.12 -6.71
N ASP A 85 -5.70 0.20 -6.53
CA ASP A 85 -4.75 0.38 -7.63
C ASP A 85 -3.51 -0.49 -7.42
N VAL A 86 -2.96 -1.01 -8.52
CA VAL A 86 -1.77 -1.84 -8.52
C VAL A 86 -0.67 -1.19 -9.36
N ALA A 87 0.53 -1.13 -8.80
CA ALA A 87 1.69 -0.61 -9.51
C ALA A 87 2.87 -1.57 -9.43
N LEU A 88 3.71 -1.56 -10.47
CA LEU A 88 4.96 -2.31 -10.51
C LEU A 88 6.12 -1.40 -10.13
N GLY A 89 7.02 -1.88 -9.27
CA GLY A 89 8.27 -1.17 -9.01
C GLY A 89 8.84 -1.36 -7.62
N SER A 90 9.67 -0.39 -7.20
CA SER A 90 10.19 -0.34 -5.84
C SER A 90 9.14 0.30 -4.94
N PRO A 91 8.65 -0.37 -3.87
CA PRO A 91 7.52 0.11 -3.06
C PRO A 91 7.63 1.58 -2.66
N ALA A 92 8.73 1.98 -2.00
CA ALA A 92 8.89 3.35 -1.54
C ALA A 92 8.88 4.37 -2.68
N LYS A 93 9.62 4.08 -3.76
CA LYS A 93 9.70 4.98 -4.92
C LYS A 93 8.34 5.12 -5.59
N THR A 94 7.68 4.00 -5.85
CA THR A 94 6.38 3.97 -6.51
C THR A 94 5.32 4.68 -5.67
N ILE A 95 5.31 4.50 -4.35
CA ILE A 95 4.40 5.24 -3.45
C ILE A 95 4.63 6.75 -3.54
N ILE A 96 5.89 7.20 -3.50
CA ILE A 96 6.25 8.63 -3.58
C ILE A 96 5.81 9.21 -4.93
N ASP A 97 6.11 8.50 -6.02
CA ASP A 97 5.76 8.94 -7.38
C ASP A 97 4.23 8.94 -7.59
N HIS A 98 3.49 8.03 -6.95
CA HIS A 98 2.03 7.93 -7.02
C HIS A 98 1.29 8.91 -6.09
N ALA A 99 1.99 9.54 -5.15
CA ALA A 99 1.38 10.48 -4.20
C ALA A 99 0.88 11.78 -4.86
N GLU A 100 1.24 12.04 -6.12
CA GLU A 100 0.77 13.22 -6.85
C GLU A 100 -0.76 13.20 -6.99
N GLY A 101 -1.42 14.29 -6.58
CA GLY A 101 -2.88 14.43 -6.60
C GLY A 101 -3.61 13.85 -5.39
N PHE A 102 -2.90 13.30 -4.41
CA PHE A 102 -3.42 12.95 -3.08
C PHE A 102 -3.10 14.06 -2.06
N ASP A 103 -3.85 14.09 -0.96
CA ASP A 103 -3.66 15.07 0.11
C ASP A 103 -2.89 14.49 1.31
N LEU A 104 -2.91 13.16 1.45
CA LEU A 104 -2.33 12.45 2.59
C LEU A 104 -1.92 11.03 2.19
N ILE A 105 -0.77 10.58 2.68
CA ILE A 105 -0.41 9.16 2.70
C ILE A 105 -0.65 8.63 4.11
N VAL A 106 -1.39 7.52 4.25
CA VAL A 106 -1.49 6.78 5.51
C VAL A 106 -0.80 5.44 5.31
N ILE A 107 0.28 5.20 6.05
CA ILE A 107 1.14 4.02 5.86
C ILE A 107 1.38 3.28 7.17
N GLY A 108 1.35 1.95 7.11
CA GLY A 108 1.72 1.10 8.24
C GLY A 108 3.22 1.20 8.53
N SER A 109 3.58 1.18 9.81
CA SER A 109 4.98 1.36 10.21
C SER A 109 5.89 0.20 9.77
N HIS A 110 5.40 -1.05 9.67
CA HIS A 110 6.22 -2.21 9.32
C HIS A 110 5.42 -3.47 8.93
N SER A 111 5.97 -4.31 8.05
CA SER A 111 5.47 -5.65 7.77
C SER A 111 6.09 -6.66 8.77
N SER A 112 5.30 -7.27 9.65
CA SER A 112 5.75 -8.07 10.81
C SER A 112 6.71 -9.24 10.52
N SER A 113 7.81 -9.38 11.31
CA SER A 113 8.20 -10.67 11.96
C SER A 113 9.29 -10.60 13.05
N LEU A 114 10.27 -9.67 13.08
CA LEU A 114 11.46 -9.87 13.96
C LEU A 114 12.21 -8.62 14.48
N ALA A 115 11.66 -7.42 14.40
CA ALA A 115 12.31 -6.21 14.92
C ALA A 115 11.45 -5.47 15.95
N SER A 116 12.12 -4.82 16.90
CA SER A 116 11.56 -4.24 18.13
C SER A 116 10.45 -3.20 17.90
N ARG A 117 9.66 -2.97 18.95
CA ARG A 117 8.51 -2.05 19.08
C ARG A 117 8.79 -0.55 18.81
N LEU A 118 9.90 -0.20 18.14
CA LEU A 118 10.39 1.17 18.01
C LEU A 118 10.90 1.54 16.61
N LEU A 119 10.91 0.63 15.62
CA LEU A 119 11.52 0.90 14.31
C LEU A 119 10.45 1.10 13.22
N LEU A 120 10.59 2.21 12.49
CA LEU A 120 9.94 2.38 11.19
C LEU A 120 10.58 1.41 10.19
N GLY A 121 9.76 0.70 9.43
CA GLY A 121 10.20 -0.12 8.32
C GLY A 121 10.76 0.73 7.19
N ASN A 122 11.66 0.16 6.39
CA ASN A 122 12.40 0.88 5.34
C ASN A 122 11.46 1.63 4.37
N VAL A 123 10.31 1.06 4.03
CA VAL A 123 9.32 1.71 3.15
C VAL A 123 8.70 2.93 3.84
N ALA A 124 8.16 2.76 5.04
CA ALA A 124 7.55 3.85 5.81
C ALA A 124 8.54 4.99 6.11
N GLU A 125 9.78 4.65 6.47
CA GLU A 125 10.86 5.62 6.68
C GLU A 125 11.16 6.40 5.39
N THR A 126 11.39 5.70 4.28
CA THR A 126 11.72 6.34 2.99
C THR A 126 10.59 7.24 2.51
N VAL A 127 9.33 6.78 2.62
CA VAL A 127 8.15 7.57 2.25
C VAL A 127 8.02 8.80 3.14
N THR A 128 8.16 8.66 4.45
CA THR A 128 8.07 9.79 5.39
C THR A 128 9.13 10.87 5.11
N GLN A 129 10.34 10.47 4.68
CA GLN A 129 11.43 11.40 4.41
C GLN A 129 11.30 12.13 3.06
N ASN A 130 10.60 11.54 2.07
CA ASN A 130 10.67 11.99 0.68
C ASN A 130 9.32 12.29 0.02
N ALA A 131 8.19 11.97 0.67
CA ALA A 131 6.87 12.22 0.09
C ALA A 131 6.64 13.73 -0.14
N PRO A 132 5.99 14.11 -1.27
CA PRO A 132 5.66 15.50 -1.56
C PRO A 132 4.49 16.04 -0.73
N ILE A 133 3.79 15.15 0.00
CA ILE A 133 2.58 15.44 0.78
C ILE A 133 2.72 14.89 2.21
N PRO A 134 1.87 15.33 3.16
CA PRO A 134 1.88 14.81 4.52
C PRO A 134 1.78 13.28 4.58
N VAL A 135 2.46 12.69 5.55
CA VAL A 135 2.47 11.24 5.80
C VAL A 135 2.03 10.98 7.25
N THR A 136 1.02 10.13 7.42
CA THR A 136 0.64 9.58 8.71
C THR A 136 1.15 8.15 8.82
N VAL A 137 1.92 7.87 9.87
CA VAL A 137 2.42 6.52 10.14
C VAL A 137 1.62 5.88 11.26
N VAL A 138 1.03 4.72 10.96
CA VAL A 138 0.23 3.91 11.89
C VAL A 138 1.09 2.79 12.48
N ARG A 139 0.95 2.54 13.78
CA ARG A 139 1.85 1.70 14.58
C ARG A 139 1.13 1.02 15.73
#